data_AF-A0A970BVF2-F1
#
_entry.id   AF-A0A970BVF2-F1
#
_cell.length_a   1.000
_cell.length_b   1.000
_cell.length_c   1.000
_cell.angle_alpha   90.00
_cell.angle_beta   90.00
_cell.angle_gamma   90.00
#
_symmetry.space_group_name_H-M   'P 1'
#
loop_
_entity.id
_entity.type
_entity.pdbx_description
1 polymer ?
#
loop_
_entity_poly.entity_id
_entity_poly.type
_entity_poly.pdbx_seq_one_letter_code
_entity_poly.pdbx_strand_id
1 'polypeptide(L)' 'MESLQRVLRENWLTLVVIGGLVAGYFGLRSGSTDLASAQEYEALIRNGQGSVVYFFSNT' A
#
# COMPACT_ATOMS: atom_id res chain seq x y z
N MET A 1 -34.23 4.05 6.74
CA MET A 1 -33.09 4.90 6.33
C MET A 1 -32.58 5.81 7.45
N GLU A 2 -33.39 6.10 8.48
CA GLU A 2 -33.00 6.98 9.59
C GLU A 2 -31.83 6.45 10.44
N SER A 3 -31.75 5.13 10.64
CA SER A 3 -30.65 4.50 11.39
C SER A 3 -29.29 4.68 10.72
N LEU A 4 -29.22 4.59 9.39
CA LEU A 4 -27.99 4.76 8.63
C LEU A 4 -27.47 6.20 8.73
N GLN A 5 -28.34 7.19 8.51
CA GLN A 5 -27.96 8.60 8.65
C GLN A 5 -27.51 8.96 10.07
N ARG A 6 -28.12 8.34 11.08
CA ARG A 6 -27.70 8.50 12.47
C ARG A 6 -26.30 7.95 12.71
N VAL A 7 -26.01 6.74 12.24
CA VAL A 7 -24.67 6.13 12.35
C VAL A 7 -23.62 6.97 11.63
N LEU A 8 -23.90 7.45 10.41
CA LEU A 8 -22.97 8.32 9.67
C LEU A 8 -22.71 9.63 10.40
N ARG A 9 -23.73 10.22 11.05
CA ARG A 9 -23.59 11.48 11.77
C ARG A 9 -22.85 11.32 13.10
N GLU A 10 -23.18 10.28 13.87
CA GLU A 10 -22.54 9.99 15.16
C GLU A 10 -21.07 9.57 14.99
N ASN A 11 -20.74 8.88 13.90
CA ASN A 11 -19.40 8.34 13.66
C ASN A 11 -18.65 9.04 12.51
N TRP A 12 -19.06 10.26 12.14
CA TRP A 12 -18.56 10.94 10.94
C TRP A 12 -17.03 11.10 10.96
N LEU A 13 -16.46 11.46 12.12
CA LEU A 13 -15.02 11.63 12.30
C LEU A 13 -14.28 10.30 12.09
N THR A 14 -14.81 9.22 12.66
CA THR A 14 -14.26 7.87 12.49
C THR A 14 -14.24 7.46 11.03
N LEU A 15 -15.33 7.73 10.29
CA LEU A 15 -15.41 7.44 8.86
C LEU A 15 -14.40 8.26 8.05
N VAL A 16 -14.18 9.53 8.40
CA VAL A 16 -13.14 10.37 7.77
C VAL A 16 -11.75 9.82 8.05
N VAL A 17 -11.46 9.41 9.28
CA VAL A 17 -10.16 8.82 9.64
C VAL A 17 -9.92 7.52 8.86
N ILE A 18 -10.90 6.62 8.84
CA ILE A 18 -10.82 5.36 8.08
C ILE A 18 -10.61 5.65 6.59
N GLY A 19 -11.41 6.57 6.02
CA GLY A 19 -11.28 6.99 4.63
C GLY A 19 -9.90 7.57 4.32
N GLY A 20 -9.36 8.39 5.22
CA GLY A 20 -8.02 8.95 5.11
C GLY A 20 -6.91 7.90 5.16
N LEU A 21 -7.04 6.89 6.02
CA LEU A 21 -6.10 5.77 6.08
C LEU A 21 -6.12 4.94 4.80
N VAL A 22 -7.31 4.65 4.27
CA VAL A 22 -7.47 3.93 3.00
C VAL A 22 -6.85 4.74 1.85
N ALA A 23 -7.19 6.02 1.75
CA ALA A 23 -6.61 6.90 0.72
C ALA A 23 -5.09 7.02 0.85
N GLY A 24 -4.58 7.16 2.07
CA GLY A 24 -3.15 7.21 2.36
C GLY A 24 -2.45 5.91 1.97
N TYR A 25 -3.04 4.76 2.26
CA TYR A 25 -2.51 3.47 1.81
C TYR A 25 -2.41 3.41 0.29
N PHE A 26 -3.48 3.73 -0.45
CA PHE A 26 -3.43 3.66 -1.91
C PHE A 26 -2.55 4.73 -2.56
N GLY A 27 -2.47 5.93 -1.98
CA GLY A 27 -1.69 7.04 -2.53
C GLY A 27 -0.20 6.98 -2.20
N LEU A 28 0.17 6.44 -1.03
CA LEU A 28 1.56 6.39 -0.56
C LEU A 28 2.19 5.00 -0.74
N ARG A 29 1.40 3.96 -1.01
CA ARG A 29 1.96 2.62 -1.24
C ARG A 29 2.75 2.62 -2.55
N SER A 30 4.06 2.50 -2.39
CA SER A 30 4.96 2.20 -3.50
C SER A 30 4.56 0.85 -4.12
N GLY A 31 4.47 0.83 -5.45
CA GLY A 31 4.20 -0.40 -6.20
C GLY A 31 5.32 -1.42 -6.02
N SER A 32 4.98 -2.71 -6.16
CA SER A 32 6.02 -3.73 -6.27
C SER A 32 6.75 -3.55 -7.59
N THR A 33 8.07 -3.42 -7.55
CA THR A 33 8.90 -3.57 -8.74
C THR A 33 9.07 -5.06 -8.99
N ASP A 34 8.54 -5.56 -10.10
CA ASP A 34 8.89 -6.89 -10.57
C ASP A 34 10.35 -6.90 -11.01
N LEU A 35 11.17 -7.75 -10.38
CA LEU A 35 12.53 -8.00 -10.81
C LEU A 35 12.50 -9.18 -11.78
N ALA A 36 12.77 -8.92 -13.07
CA ALA A 36 12.76 -9.97 -14.09
C ALA A 36 14.04 -10.82 -14.05
N SER A 37 15.11 -10.35 -13.41
CA SER A 37 16.38 -11.07 -13.32
C SER A 37 17.27 -10.65 -12.15
N ALA A 38 18.23 -11.52 -11.79
CA ALA A 38 19.29 -11.21 -10.82
C ALA A 38 20.19 -10.03 -11.25
N GLN A 39 20.33 -9.79 -12.56
CA GLN A 39 21.15 -8.71 -13.10
C GLN A 39 20.50 -7.33 -12.88
N GLU A 40 19.18 -7.23 -13.00
CA GLU A 40 18.43 -6.01 -12.66
C GLU A 40 18.49 -5.69 -11.17
N TYR A 41 18.47 -6.73 -10.32
CA TYR A 41 18.68 -6.56 -8.88
C TYR A 41 20.06 -6.01 -8.56
N GLU A 42 21.10 -6.54 -9.19
CA GLU A 42 22.48 -6.11 -8.97
C GLU A 42 22.70 -4.65 -9.40
N ALA A 43 22.05 -4.21 -10.47
CA ALA A 43 22.06 -2.82 -10.92
C ALA A 43 21.38 -1.87 -9.90
N LEU A 44 20.27 -2.28 -9.28
CA LEU A 44 19.58 -1.50 -8.25
C LEU A 44 20.42 -1.33 -6.99
N ILE A 45 21.11 -2.40 -6.54
CA ILE A 45 22.03 -2.33 -5.40
C ILE A 45 23.21 -1.41 -5.70
N ARG A 46 23.83 -1.53 -6.89
CA ARG A 46 24.98 -0.69 -7.28
C ARG A 46 24.64 0.79 -7.34
N ASN A 47 23.39 1.13 -7.67
CA ASN A 47 22.89 2.51 -7.67
C ASN A 47 22.52 3.03 -6.27
N GLY A 48 22.75 2.26 -5.21
CA GLY A 48 22.55 2.70 -3.82
C GLY A 48 21.09 2.67 -3.36
N GLN A 49 20.19 2.03 -4.11
CA GLN A 49 18.80 1.85 -3.67
C GLN A 49 18.70 0.61 -2.78
N GLY A 50 18.62 0.83 -1.46
CA GLY A 50 18.28 -0.22 -0.51
C GLY A 50 16.92 -0.82 -0.85
N SER A 51 16.88 -2.13 -1.09
CA SER A 51 15.66 -2.83 -1.52
C SER A 51 15.44 -4.10 -0.70
N VAL A 52 14.16 -4.45 -0.51
CA VAL A 52 13.72 -5.70 0.13
C VAL A 52 13.19 -6.60 -0.96
N VAL A 53 13.76 -7.80 -1.11
CA VAL A 53 13.36 -8.78 -2.13
C VAL A 53 12.62 -9.93 -1.47
N TYR A 54 11.47 -10.29 -2.05
CA TYR A 54 10.70 -11.46 -1.66
C TYR A 54 10.89 -12.55 -2.71
N PHE A 55 11.49 -13.68 -2.30
CA PHE A 55 11.59 -14.87 -3.13
C PHE A 55 10.38 -15.76 -2.86
N PHE A 56 9.56 -16.00 -3.87
CA PHE A 56 8.46 -16.97 -3.81
C PHE A 56 8.63 -18.02 -4.91
N SER A 57 8.21 -19.25 -4.63
CA SER A 57 8.17 -20.35 -5.60
C SER A 57 6.75 -20.90 -5.63
N ASN A 58 6.07 -20.76 -6.79
CA ASN A 58 4.73 -21.30 -7.02
C ASN A 58 4.78 -22.76 -7.50
N THR A 59 5.61 -23.60 -6.88
CA THR A 59 5.45 -25.06 -7.01
C THR A 59 4.14 -25.52 -6.42
#